data_AF-A0A1W0D692-F1
#
_entry.id   AF-A0A1W0D692-F1
#
_cell.length_a   1.000
_cell.length_b   1.000
_cell.length_c   1.000
_cell.angle_alpha   90.00
_cell.angle_beta   90.00
_cell.angle_gamma   90.00
#
_symmetry.space_group_name_H-M   'P 1'
#
loop_
_entity.id
_entity.type
_entity.pdbx_description
1 polymer ?
#
loop_
_entity_poly.entity_id
_entity_poly.type
_entity_poly.pdbx_seq_one_letter_code
_entity_poly.pdbx_strand_id
1 'polypeptide(L)'
;MPGVVPGDTETVRLNRQDFQIGLFFAKQIKLADGQTLFNFMTRCSGGMDASNGASIGFDKQKPYIRLQFFPKLRRAYSGEPTELNLIFRRDGATIRPESEFFSTNILVHQNYLQRHDVKCRLATNR
;
A
#
# COMPACT_ATOMS: atom_id res chain seq x y z
N MET A 1 -0.68 -32.92 15.92
CA MET A 1 -0.78 -31.44 16.00
C MET A 1 0.54 -30.88 15.52
N PRO A 2 0.63 -30.19 14.37
CA PRO A 2 1.88 -29.58 13.96
C PRO A 2 2.13 -28.36 14.84
N GLY A 3 3.29 -28.35 15.50
CA GLY A 3 3.70 -27.30 16.42
C GLY A 3 3.80 -25.94 15.72
N VAL A 4 3.35 -24.92 16.43
CA VAL A 4 3.62 -23.52 16.09
C VAL A 4 5.14 -23.35 16.15
N VAL A 5 5.80 -23.23 14.98
CA VAL A 5 7.19 -22.79 14.92
C VAL A 5 7.17 -21.32 15.35
N PRO A 6 7.79 -20.95 16.48
CA PRO A 6 7.94 -19.55 16.85
C PRO A 6 8.68 -18.87 15.71
N GLY A 7 8.03 -17.93 15.02
CA GLY A 7 8.71 -17.12 14.01
C GLY A 7 9.95 -16.53 14.65
N ASP A 8 11.12 -16.80 14.04
CA ASP A 8 12.42 -16.34 14.49
C ASP A 8 12.32 -14.86 14.90
N THR A 9 12.63 -14.55 16.16
CA THR A 9 12.51 -13.20 16.73
C THR A 9 13.17 -12.12 15.87
N GLU A 10 14.23 -12.48 15.13
CA GLU A 10 14.86 -11.61 14.16
C GLU A 10 13.94 -11.29 12.97
N THR A 11 13.27 -12.29 12.41
CA THR A 11 12.29 -12.13 11.32
C THR A 11 11.13 -11.22 11.75
N VAL A 12 10.63 -11.39 12.98
CA VAL A 12 9.57 -10.52 13.53
C VAL A 12 10.04 -9.08 13.66
N ARG A 13 11.30 -8.86 14.10
CA ARG A 13 11.89 -7.53 14.22
C ARG A 13 12.05 -6.86 12.86
N LEU A 14 12.53 -7.59 11.86
CA LEU A 14 12.71 -7.10 10.49
C LEU A 14 11.36 -6.71 9.87
N ASN A 15 10.34 -7.58 9.98
CA ASN A 15 8.99 -7.28 9.49
C ASN A 15 8.40 -6.02 10.14
N ARG A 16 8.62 -5.81 11.44
CA ARG A 16 8.17 -4.60 12.14
C ARG A 16 8.90 -3.35 11.64
N GLN A 17 10.20 -3.45 11.37
CA GLN A 17 11.00 -2.36 10.85
C GLN A 17 10.54 -1.99 9.42
N ASP A 18 10.35 -2.98 8.56
CA ASP A 18 9.86 -2.80 7.19
C ASP A 18 8.47 -2.16 7.16
N PHE A 19 7.57 -2.60 8.05
CA PHE A 19 6.26 -1.98 8.24
C PHE A 19 6.39 -0.51 8.66
N GLN A 20 7.22 -0.19 9.66
CA GLN A 20 7.42 1.19 10.14
C GLN A 20 8.00 2.11 9.04
N ILE A 21 8.95 1.61 8.25
CA ILE A 21 9.51 2.33 7.11
C ILE A 21 8.43 2.55 6.04
N GLY A 22 7.61 1.53 5.76
CA GLY A 22 6.46 1.63 4.87
C GLY A 22 5.47 2.71 5.33
N LEU A 23 5.13 2.76 6.63
CA LEU A 23 4.28 3.79 7.22
C LEU A 23 4.86 5.20 7.04
N PHE A 24 6.16 5.35 7.25
CA PHE A 24 6.86 6.62 7.10
C PHE A 24 6.75 7.15 5.65
N PHE A 25 6.99 6.30 4.66
CA PHE A 25 6.87 6.70 3.26
C PHE A 25 5.41 6.89 2.81
N ALA A 26 4.46 6.12 3.34
CA ALA A 26 3.03 6.31 3.04
C ALA A 26 2.54 7.73 3.41
N LYS A 27 3.13 8.36 4.42
CA LYS A 27 2.82 9.76 4.79
C LYS A 27 3.34 10.79 3.77
N GLN A 28 4.36 10.43 2.99
CA GLN A 28 4.99 11.31 2.01
C GLN A 28 4.40 11.15 0.60
N ILE A 29 3.80 10.00 0.30
CA ILE A 29 3.14 9.75 -0.99
C ILE A 29 1.83 10.55 -1.03
N LYS A 30 1.76 11.54 -1.93
CA LYS A 30 0.54 12.30 -2.22
C LYS A 30 -0.23 11.63 -3.35
N LEU A 31 -1.53 11.44 -3.13
CA LEU A 31 -2.47 10.92 -4.12
C LEU A 31 -3.02 12.07 -4.97
N ALA A 32 -3.63 11.74 -6.10
CA ALA A 32 -4.18 12.73 -7.05
C ALA A 32 -5.26 13.64 -6.44
N ASP A 33 -5.99 13.13 -5.43
CA ASP A 33 -7.03 13.85 -4.68
C ASP A 33 -6.46 14.74 -3.54
N GLY A 34 -5.14 14.84 -3.43
CA GLY A 34 -4.45 15.68 -2.44
C GLY A 34 -4.22 15.02 -1.07
N GLN A 35 -4.86 13.88 -0.78
CA GLN A 35 -4.60 13.17 0.47
C GLN A 35 -3.28 12.38 0.41
N THR A 36 -2.73 12.01 1.56
CA THR A 36 -1.59 11.10 1.63
C THR A 36 -2.04 9.65 1.49
N LEU A 37 -1.19 8.76 0.96
CA LEU A 37 -1.46 7.32 0.95
C LEU A 37 -1.76 6.79 2.37
N PHE A 38 -1.08 7.30 3.39
CA PHE A 38 -1.37 6.99 4.80
C PHE A 38 -2.85 7.24 5.17
N ASN A 39 -3.38 8.42 4.83
CA ASN A 39 -4.78 8.79 5.09
C ASN A 39 -5.75 7.91 4.30
N PHE A 40 -5.44 7.63 3.02
CA PHE A 40 -6.23 6.71 2.22
C PHE A 40 -6.28 5.31 2.85
N MET A 41 -5.13 4.76 3.23
CA MET A 41 -5.03 3.43 3.83
C MET A 41 -5.80 3.36 5.16
N THR A 42 -5.67 4.36 6.01
CA THR A 42 -6.31 4.38 7.34
C THR A 42 -7.81 4.68 7.29
N ARG A 43 -8.26 5.58 6.41
CA ARG A 43 -9.66 6.05 6.36
C ARG A 43 -10.52 5.32 5.33
N CYS A 44 -9.98 5.04 4.15
CA CYS A 44 -10.73 4.43 3.04
C CYS A 44 -10.59 2.89 3.04
N SER A 45 -9.36 2.38 3.17
CA SER A 45 -9.06 0.94 3.24
C SER A 45 -9.30 0.32 4.64
N GLY A 46 -9.34 1.18 5.66
CA GLY A 46 -9.64 0.83 7.04
C GLY A 46 -8.49 0.16 7.79
N GLY A 47 -7.26 0.56 7.49
CA GLY A 47 -6.07 0.25 8.26
C GLY A 47 -4.87 -0.16 7.41
N MET A 48 -3.72 -0.22 8.07
CA MET A 48 -2.51 -0.86 7.56
C MET A 48 -2.16 -2.03 8.48
N ASP A 49 -1.68 -3.12 7.89
CA ASP A 49 -1.23 -4.32 8.58
C ASP A 49 0.20 -4.69 8.17
N ALA A 50 0.74 -5.76 8.75
CA ALA A 50 2.12 -6.20 8.55
C ALA A 50 2.45 -6.66 7.11
N SER A 51 1.45 -6.82 6.22
CA SER A 51 1.71 -7.06 4.79
C SER A 51 2.17 -5.80 4.06
N ASN A 52 1.92 -4.63 4.63
CA ASN A 52 2.36 -3.34 4.09
C ASN A 52 3.79 -3.09 4.55
N GLY A 53 4.66 -2.61 3.67
CA GLY A 53 6.04 -2.40 4.08
C GLY A 53 6.95 -1.82 3.02
N ALA A 54 8.19 -1.66 3.42
CA ALA A 54 9.30 -1.29 2.58
C ALA A 54 10.33 -2.43 2.55
N SER A 55 10.90 -2.70 1.38
CA SER A 55 12.00 -3.65 1.22
C SER A 55 13.08 -3.08 0.30
N ILE A 56 14.30 -3.61 0.40
CA ILE A 56 15.39 -3.23 -0.51
C ILE A 56 15.25 -4.05 -1.80
N GLY A 57 15.18 -3.36 -2.94
CA GLY A 57 15.27 -3.95 -4.27
C GLY A 57 16.58 -3.56 -4.96
N PHE A 58 16.91 -4.25 -6.05
CA PHE A 58 18.11 -3.97 -6.85
C PHE A 58 17.78 -3.90 -8.34
N ASP A 59 18.30 -2.88 -9.02
CA ASP A 59 18.25 -2.72 -10.48
C ASP A 59 19.66 -2.61 -11.03
N LYS A 60 20.14 -3.67 -11.69
CA LYS A 60 21.53 -3.75 -12.20
C LYS A 60 22.54 -3.27 -11.14
N GLN A 61 22.40 -3.79 -9.92
CA GLN A 61 23.21 -3.48 -8.71
C GLN A 61 22.93 -2.13 -8.02
N LYS A 62 22.06 -1.27 -8.58
CA LYS A 62 21.65 -0.03 -7.90
C LYS A 62 20.53 -0.33 -6.90
N PRO A 63 20.73 -0.06 -5.59
CA PRO A 63 19.70 -0.30 -4.60
C PRO A 63 18.57 0.73 -4.73
N TYR A 64 17.34 0.29 -4.51
CA TYR A 64 16.15 1.13 -4.38
C TYR A 64 15.28 0.63 -3.23
N ILE A 65 14.38 1.49 -2.75
CA ILE A 65 13.38 1.07 -1.76
C ILE A 65 12.10 0.72 -2.50
N ARG A 66 11.68 -0.53 -2.41
CA ARG A 66 10.39 -0.99 -2.88
C ARG A 66 9.36 -0.81 -1.77
N LEU A 67 8.25 -0.17 -2.08
CA LEU A 67 7.14 0.07 -1.16
C LEU A 67 5.94 -0.70 -1.67
N GLN A 68 5.32 -1.49 -0.80
CA GLN A 68 4.16 -2.29 -1.17
C GLN A 68 3.04 -2.10 -0.14
N PHE A 69 1.83 -1.85 -0.64
CA PHE A 69 0.65 -1.62 0.17
C PHE A 69 -0.56 -2.36 -0.39
N PHE A 70 -1.43 -2.81 0.51
CA PHE A 70 -2.58 -3.65 0.19
C PHE A 70 -3.88 -3.01 0.67
N PRO A 71 -4.41 -2.00 -0.04
CA PRO A 71 -5.70 -1.40 0.30
C PRO A 71 -6.84 -2.41 0.19
N LYS A 72 -7.59 -2.55 1.29
CA LYS A 72 -8.80 -3.36 1.40
C LYS A 72 -10.01 -2.50 1.07
N LEU A 73 -10.56 -2.68 -0.12
CA LEU A 73 -11.66 -1.89 -0.67
C LEU A 73 -12.90 -2.78 -0.86
N ARG A 74 -13.94 -2.22 -1.46
CA ARG A 74 -15.12 -2.97 -1.91
C ARG A 74 -15.36 -2.73 -3.38
N ARG A 75 -15.83 -3.74 -4.11
CA ARG A 75 -16.35 -3.57 -5.47
C ARG A 75 -17.53 -2.59 -5.44
N ALA A 76 -17.57 -1.66 -6.40
CA ALA A 76 -18.62 -0.65 -6.46
C ALA A 76 -20.00 -1.30 -6.67
N TYR A 77 -20.07 -2.27 -7.60
CA TYR A 77 -21.29 -2.97 -8.02
C TYR A 77 -21.80 -3.99 -7.00
N SER A 78 -20.96 -4.89 -6.48
CA SER A 78 -21.39 -5.97 -5.57
C SER A 78 -21.22 -5.63 -4.09
N GLY A 79 -20.36 -4.66 -3.76
CA GLY A 79 -19.98 -4.40 -2.37
C GLY A 79 -19.04 -5.44 -1.77
N GLU A 80 -18.65 -6.46 -2.53
CA GLU A 80 -17.74 -7.52 -2.07
C GLU A 80 -16.36 -6.96 -1.73
N PRO A 81 -15.69 -7.48 -0.68
CA PRO A 81 -14.32 -7.12 -0.37
C PRO A 81 -13.39 -7.39 -1.55
N THR A 82 -12.49 -6.45 -1.82
CA THR A 82 -11.43 -6.61 -2.81
C THR A 82 -10.17 -5.98 -2.27
N GLU A 83 -9.02 -6.60 -2.57
CA GLU A 83 -7.73 -6.07 -2.20
C GLU A 83 -6.99 -5.71 -3.48
N LEU A 84 -6.41 -4.51 -3.52
CA LEU A 84 -5.56 -4.07 -4.62
C LEU A 84 -4.12 -4.03 -4.15
N ASN A 85 -3.18 -4.16 -5.09
CA ASN A 85 -1.76 -4.09 -4.80
C ASN A 85 -1.20 -2.75 -5.31
N LEU A 86 -0.64 -1.96 -4.40
CA LEU A 86 0.03 -0.71 -4.69
C LEU A 86 1.53 -0.93 -4.53
N ILE A 87 2.29 -0.76 -5.61
CA ILE A 87 3.73 -0.94 -5.64
C ILE A 87 4.38 0.36 -6.11
N PHE A 88 5.29 0.88 -5.30
CA PHE A 88 6.11 2.03 -5.64
C PHE A 88 7.59 1.72 -5.48
N ARG A 89 8.40 2.30 -6.36
CA ARG A 89 9.86 2.40 -6.23
C ARG A 89 10.20 3.77 -5.70
N ARG A 90 11.13 3.82 -4.75
CA ARG A 90 11.80 5.05 -4.34
C ARG A 90 13.28 5.01 -4.72
N ASP A 91 13.65 5.97 -5.57
CA ASP A 91 15.03 6.25 -5.98
C ASP A 91 15.45 7.60 -5.40
N GLY A 92 16.23 7.59 -4.31
CA GLY A 92 16.63 8.81 -3.61
C GLY A 92 15.40 9.58 -3.11
N ALA A 93 15.12 10.76 -3.69
CA ALA A 93 13.97 11.59 -3.35
C ALA A 93 12.71 11.28 -4.19
N THR A 94 12.84 10.53 -5.29
CA THR A 94 11.74 10.32 -6.25
C THR A 94 10.94 9.08 -5.89
N ILE A 95 9.61 9.15 -6.00
CA ILE A 95 8.71 7.99 -5.89
C ILE A 95 8.08 7.75 -7.27
N ARG A 96 8.12 6.50 -7.74
CA ARG A 96 7.58 6.07 -9.03
C ARG A 96 6.67 4.85 -8.82
N PRO A 97 5.50 4.78 -9.48
CA PRO A 97 4.71 3.54 -9.47
C PRO A 97 5.44 2.44 -10.26
N GLU A 98 5.46 1.21 -9.72
CA GLU A 98 5.98 0.03 -10.44
C GLU A 98 4.86 -0.81 -11.10
N SER A 99 3.58 -0.52 -10.80
CA SER A 99 2.43 -1.20 -11.41
C SER A 99 1.58 -0.20 -12.18
N GLU A 100 1.35 -0.49 -13.47
CA GLU A 100 0.66 0.42 -14.40
C GLU A 100 -0.82 0.62 -14.08
N PHE A 101 -1.47 -0.35 -13.43
CA PHE A 101 -2.92 -0.30 -13.27
C PHE A 101 -3.33 0.59 -12.09
N PHE A 102 -3.24 0.12 -10.84
CA PHE A 102 -3.76 0.92 -9.71
C PHE A 102 -2.73 1.92 -9.16
N SER A 103 -1.44 1.57 -9.17
CA SER A 103 -0.39 2.42 -8.56
C SER A 103 -0.15 3.72 -9.33
N THR A 104 -0.23 3.70 -10.66
CA THR A 104 -0.20 4.92 -11.46
C THR A 104 -1.49 5.73 -11.30
N ASN A 105 -2.66 5.07 -11.40
CA ASN A 105 -3.94 5.77 -11.37
C ASN A 105 -4.15 6.57 -10.07
N ILE A 106 -3.78 6.00 -8.91
CA ILE A 106 -3.97 6.68 -7.61
C ILE A 106 -3.12 7.96 -7.47
N LEU A 107 -2.02 8.07 -8.23
CA LEU A 107 -1.15 9.26 -8.24
C LEU A 107 -1.57 10.31 -9.27
N VAL A 108 -2.24 9.91 -10.35
CA VAL A 108 -2.51 10.78 -11.51
C VAL A 108 -3.97 11.22 -11.64
N HIS A 109 -4.93 10.39 -11.23
CA HIS A 109 -6.35 10.62 -11.50
C HIS A 109 -7.17 10.72 -10.23
N GLN A 110 -7.81 11.85 -9.96
CA GLN A 110 -8.66 12.05 -8.76
C GLN A 110 -9.80 11.02 -8.64
N ASN A 111 -10.28 10.49 -9.76
CA ASN A 111 -11.33 9.48 -9.81
C ASN A 111 -10.80 8.03 -9.87
N TYR A 112 -9.61 7.76 -9.33
CA TYR A 112 -8.97 6.44 -9.34
C TYR A 112 -9.86 5.32 -8.76
N LEU A 113 -10.73 5.60 -7.80
CA LEU A 113 -11.67 4.60 -7.28
C LEU A 113 -12.73 4.20 -8.33
N GLN A 114 -13.34 5.19 -8.97
CA GLN A 114 -14.36 4.99 -10.00
C GLN A 114 -13.78 4.28 -11.23
N ARG A 115 -12.57 4.65 -11.65
CA ARG A 115 -11.87 4.02 -12.79
C ARG A 115 -11.57 2.53 -12.59
N HIS A 116 -11.60 2.05 -11.35
CA HIS A 116 -11.28 0.67 -10.98
C HIS A 116 -12.50 -0.06 -10.41
N ASP A 117 -13.71 0.52 -10.52
CA ASP A 117 -14.96 -0.02 -9.98
C ASP A 117 -14.84 -0.43 -8.51
N VAL A 118 -14.16 0.40 -7.72
CA VAL A 118 -13.99 0.20 -6.28
C VAL A 118 -14.47 1.39 -5.47
N LYS A 119 -14.80 1.15 -4.20
CA LYS A 119 -15.18 2.16 -3.21
C LYS A 119 -14.51 1.87 -1.88
N CYS A 120 -14.47 2.87 -1.00
CA CYS A 120 -13.92 2.72 0.34
C CYS A 120 -14.66 1.61 1.12
N ARG A 121 -13.90 0.89 1.95
CA ARG A 121 -14.43 -0.12 2.87
C ARG A 121 -15.41 0.51 3.86
N LEU A 122 -15.03 1.68 4.36
CA LEU A 122 -15.80 2.52 5.26
C LEU A 122 -16.50 3.63 4.45
N ALA A 123 -17.31 3.27 3.46
CA ALA A 123 -18.30 4.21 2.96
C ALA A 123 -19.36 4.36 4.06
N THR A 124 -19.17 5.29 4.99
CA THR A 124 -20.30 5.82 5.77
C THR A 124 -21.27 6.41 4.74
N ASN A 125 -22.44 5.77 4.59
CA ASN A 125 -23.59 6.38 3.96
C ASN A 125 -23.80 7.75 4.63
N ARG A 126 -23.49 8.83 3.91
CA ARG A 126 -24.00 10.16 4.19
C ARG A 126 -24.90 10.54 3.05
#